data_AF-A0A638YRI5-F1
#
_entry.id   AF-A0A638YRI5-F1
#
_cell.length_a   1.000
_cell.length_b   1.000
_cell.length_c   1.000
_cell.angle_alpha   90.00
_cell.angle_beta   90.00
_cell.angle_gamma   90.00
#
_symmetry.space_group_name_H-M   'P 1'
#
loop_
_entity.id
_entity.type
_entity.pdbx_description
1 polymer ?
#
loop_
_entity_poly.entity_id
_entity_poly.type
_entity_poly.pdbx_seq_one_letter_code
_entity_poly.pdbx_strand_id
1 'polypeptide(L)'
;MLVLKQQLKEARIPQAVVARAVDVSEATLAQIVNHNAWPRTSPGEVRRRLASWLESQGIDTTKSFDAVQGAATPRTAGTTDKTNRSEEENMLLKKQVLFPATKKAFGLFRDPFADEAMQGSDDVFTTPDIRYVREA
;
A
#
# COMPACT_ATOMS: atom_id res chain seq x y z
N MET A 1 -12.51 1.70 -14.33
CA MET A 1 -12.00 0.93 -15.49
C MET A 1 -12.41 1.63 -16.77
N LEU A 2 -11.49 1.80 -17.71
CA LEU A 2 -11.76 2.41 -19.02
C LEU A 2 -12.29 1.39 -20.03
N VAL A 3 -13.09 1.85 -20.99
CA VAL A 3 -13.55 1.05 -22.16
C VAL A 3 -12.37 0.47 -22.93
N LEU A 4 -11.23 1.19 -22.92
CA LEU A 4 -9.94 0.75 -23.45
C LEU A 4 -9.53 -0.66 -23.00
N LYS A 5 -9.84 -1.08 -21.76
CA LYS A 5 -9.50 -2.43 -21.29
C LYS A 5 -10.18 -3.52 -22.13
N GLN A 6 -11.44 -3.29 -22.46
CA GLN A 6 -12.25 -4.22 -23.24
C GLN A 6 -11.80 -4.22 -24.71
N GLN A 7 -11.55 -3.06 -25.29
CA GLN A 7 -11.03 -2.93 -26.66
C GLN A 7 -9.69 -3.66 -26.84
N LEU A 8 -8.76 -3.53 -25.89
CA LEU A 8 -7.48 -4.25 -25.94
C LEU A 8 -7.67 -5.79 -25.83
N LYS A 9 -8.64 -6.23 -25.04
CA LYS A 9 -8.95 -7.66 -24.90
C LYS A 9 -9.57 -8.23 -26.17
N GLU A 10 -10.49 -7.50 -26.80
CA GLU A 10 -11.14 -7.87 -28.06
C GLU A 10 -10.14 -7.91 -29.22
N ALA A 11 -9.26 -6.92 -29.29
CA ALA A 11 -8.17 -6.88 -30.27
C ALA A 11 -7.04 -7.90 -30.00
N ARG A 12 -7.10 -8.65 -28.89
CA ARG A 12 -6.06 -9.57 -28.39
C ARG A 12 -4.67 -8.93 -28.28
N ILE A 13 -4.64 -7.64 -27.94
CA ILE A 13 -3.41 -6.88 -27.81
C ILE A 13 -2.98 -6.90 -26.33
N PRO A 14 -1.79 -7.41 -26.01
CA PRO A 14 -1.27 -7.37 -24.64
C PRO A 14 -0.90 -5.94 -24.25
N GLN A 15 -1.24 -5.54 -23.01
CA GLN A 15 -0.94 -4.21 -22.48
C GLN A 15 0.56 -3.87 -22.53
N ALA A 16 1.43 -4.87 -22.36
CA ALA A 16 2.88 -4.70 -22.48
C ALA A 16 3.32 -4.13 -23.83
N VAL A 17 2.69 -4.53 -24.94
CA VAL A 17 3.03 -4.04 -26.29
C VAL A 17 2.60 -2.58 -26.43
N VAL A 18 1.40 -2.24 -25.94
CA VAL A 18 0.90 -0.86 -25.95
C VAL A 18 1.78 0.05 -25.11
N ALA A 19 2.20 -0.42 -23.92
CA ALA A 19 3.04 0.35 -23.01
C ALA A 19 4.39 0.72 -23.66
N ARG A 20 5.01 -0.24 -24.36
CA ARG A 20 6.25 -0.02 -25.12
C ARG A 20 6.06 0.95 -26.27
N ALA A 21 4.93 0.87 -26.99
CA ALA A 21 4.65 1.74 -28.12
C ALA A 21 4.36 3.20 -27.72
N VAL A 22 3.81 3.40 -26.51
CA VAL A 22 3.45 4.72 -25.97
C VAL A 22 4.58 5.31 -25.10
N ASP A 23 5.68 4.57 -24.92
CA ASP A 23 6.84 4.95 -24.11
C ASP A 23 6.46 5.20 -22.63
N VAL A 24 5.67 4.27 -22.07
CA VAL A 24 5.26 4.28 -20.66
C VAL A 24 5.54 2.94 -20.01
N SER A 25 5.71 2.93 -18.68
CA SER A 25 5.85 1.67 -17.96
C SER A 25 4.57 0.83 -18.05
N GLU A 26 4.70 -0.49 -18.05
CA GLU A 26 3.55 -1.41 -18.06
C GLU A 26 2.61 -1.16 -16.86
N ALA A 27 3.18 -0.80 -15.71
CA ALA A 27 2.44 -0.41 -14.51
C ALA A 27 1.63 0.89 -14.74
N THR A 28 2.21 1.90 -15.39
CA THR A 28 1.51 3.15 -15.72
C THR A 28 0.32 2.88 -16.65
N LEU A 29 0.50 2.04 -17.67
CA LEU A 29 -0.60 1.69 -18.56
C LEU A 29 -1.70 0.90 -17.81
N ALA A 30 -1.33 -0.03 -16.93
CA ALA A 30 -2.29 -0.75 -16.11
C ALA A 30 -3.10 0.19 -15.20
N GLN A 31 -2.47 1.23 -14.64
CA GLN A 31 -3.14 2.26 -13.85
C GLN A 31 -4.14 3.08 -14.68
N ILE A 32 -3.77 3.48 -15.90
CA ILE A 32 -4.65 4.20 -16.82
C ILE A 32 -5.87 3.31 -17.17
N VAL A 33 -5.62 2.07 -17.61
CA VAL A 33 -6.67 1.16 -18.10
C VAL A 33 -7.63 0.73 -16.99
N ASN A 34 -7.12 0.39 -15.80
CA ASN A 34 -7.95 -0.13 -14.70
C ASN A 34 -8.59 0.99 -13.87
N HIS A 35 -7.85 2.06 -13.59
CA HIS A 35 -8.24 3.08 -12.62
C HIS A 35 -8.51 4.46 -13.24
N ASN A 36 -8.32 4.64 -14.56
CA ASN A 36 -8.32 5.96 -15.19
C ASN A 36 -7.32 6.93 -14.52
N ALA A 37 -6.23 6.37 -13.97
CA ALA A 37 -5.20 7.12 -13.26
C ALA A 37 -4.07 7.47 -14.23
N TRP A 38 -4.02 8.73 -14.63
CA TRP A 38 -3.01 9.24 -15.55
C TRP A 38 -1.74 9.66 -14.79
N PRO A 39 -0.55 9.52 -15.40
CA PRO A 39 0.69 10.00 -14.79
C PRO A 39 0.62 11.50 -14.51
N ARG A 40 1.21 11.91 -13.38
CA ARG A 40 1.26 13.32 -12.96
C ARG A 40 2.05 14.17 -13.94
N THR A 41 3.10 13.61 -14.52
CA THR A 41 3.92 14.25 -15.54
C THR A 41 3.28 14.03 -16.91
N SER A 42 3.00 15.13 -17.61
CA SER A 42 2.55 15.16 -19.01
C SER A 42 1.38 14.21 -19.37
N PRO A 43 0.23 14.27 -18.67
CA PRO A 43 -0.93 13.40 -18.96
C PRO A 43 -1.47 13.58 -20.39
N GLY A 44 -1.46 14.81 -20.92
CA GLY A 44 -1.93 15.10 -22.27
C GLY A 44 -1.05 14.48 -23.37
N GLU A 45 0.26 14.41 -23.15
CA GLU A 45 1.20 13.82 -24.10
C GLU A 45 1.01 12.30 -24.19
N VAL A 46 0.90 11.63 -23.03
CA VAL A 46 0.62 10.20 -22.95
C VAL A 46 -0.72 9.87 -23.60
N ARG A 47 -1.75 10.70 -23.36
CA ARG A 47 -3.07 10.54 -24.00
C ARG A 47 -2.99 10.67 -25.52
N ARG A 48 -2.25 11.66 -26.03
CA ARG A 48 -2.09 11.87 -27.48
C ARG A 48 -1.36 10.71 -28.15
N ARG A 49 -0.25 10.24 -27.57
CA ARG A 49 0.50 9.08 -28.09
C ARG A 49 -0.36 7.83 -28.09
N LEU A 50 -1.05 7.56 -26.99
CA LEU A 50 -1.97 6.42 -26.87
C LEU A 50 -3.11 6.50 -27.88
N ALA A 51 -3.70 7.69 -28.11
CA ALA A 51 -4.72 7.89 -29.13
C ALA A 51 -4.19 7.63 -30.55
N SER A 52 -3.04 8.21 -30.90
CA SER A 52 -2.42 7.99 -32.23
C SER A 52 -2.08 6.53 -32.49
N TRP A 53 -1.67 5.81 -31.43
CA TRP A 53 -1.37 4.40 -31.53
C TRP A 53 -2.65 3.55 -31.72
N LEU A 54 -3.72 3.86 -30.99
CA LEU A 54 -5.02 3.20 -31.16
C LEU A 54 -5.59 3.42 -32.57
N GLU A 55 -5.48 4.63 -33.11
CA GLU A 55 -5.86 4.94 -34.49
C GLU A 55 -5.06 4.12 -35.51
N SER A 56 -3.75 3.94 -35.28
CA SER A 56 -2.90 3.10 -36.13
C SER A 56 -3.30 1.62 -36.14
N GLN A 57 -3.98 1.16 -35.08
CA GLN A 57 -4.51 -0.19 -34.95
C GLN A 57 -5.97 -0.30 -35.43
N GLY A 58 -6.57 0.80 -35.91
CA GLY A 58 -7.96 0.82 -36.37
C GLY A 58 -8.99 0.82 -35.23
N ILE A 59 -8.60 1.16 -34.00
CA ILE A 59 -9.48 1.21 -32.84
C ILE A 59 -10.04 2.63 -32.70
N ASP A 60 -11.36 2.78 -32.67
CA ASP A 60 -12.03 4.07 -32.52
C ASP A 60 -11.74 4.71 -31.15
N THR A 61 -10.98 5.81 -31.18
CA THR A 61 -10.48 6.58 -30.02
C THR A 61 -11.57 7.40 -29.33
N THR A 62 -12.72 7.61 -29.96
CA THR A 62 -13.75 8.56 -29.50
C THR A 62 -14.37 8.15 -28.16
N LYS A 63 -14.45 6.84 -27.88
CA LYS A 63 -15.01 6.27 -26.63
C LYS A 63 -14.00 5.48 -25.80
N SER A 64 -12.78 5.28 -26.30
CA SER A 64 -11.76 4.46 -25.64
C SER A 64 -11.42 4.93 -24.22
N PHE A 65 -11.43 6.25 -24.02
CA PHE A 65 -11.05 6.89 -22.76
C PHE A 65 -12.24 7.17 -21.84
N ASP A 66 -13.44 6.74 -22.20
CA ASP A 66 -14.60 6.84 -21.31
C ASP A 66 -14.50 5.79 -20.20
N ALA A 67 -14.91 6.19 -19.00
CA ALA A 67 -15.06 5.27 -17.89
C ALA A 67 -16.25 4.33 -18.17
N VAL A 68 -16.03 3.02 -17.99
CA VAL A 68 -17.13 2.05 -18.00
C VAL A 68 -18.04 2.36 -16.81
N GLN A 69 -19.22 2.92 -17.09
CA GLN A 69 -20.31 3.10 -16.13
C GLN A 69 -20.74 1.70 -15.64
N GLY A 70 -20.43 1.35 -14.39
CA GLY A 70 -21.00 0.17 -13.72
C GLY A 70 -20.04 -0.95 -13.28
N ALA A 71 -18.75 -0.90 -13.59
CA ALA A 71 -17.80 -1.92 -13.13
C ALA A 71 -17.00 -1.43 -11.91
N ALA A 72 -17.61 -1.50 -10.72
CA ALA A 72 -16.87 -1.46 -9.46
C ALA A 72 -16.00 -2.74 -9.36
N THR A 73 -14.77 -2.67 -9.82
CA THR A 73 -13.78 -3.73 -9.57
C THR A 73 -13.48 -3.77 -8.07
N PRO A 74 -13.54 -4.94 -7.41
CA PRO A 74 -13.14 -5.06 -6.01
C PRO A 74 -11.68 -4.60 -5.90
N ARG A 75 -11.45 -3.56 -5.10
CA ARG A 75 -10.14 -2.95 -4.91
C ARG A 75 -9.27 -3.93 -4.13
N THR A 76 -8.15 -4.35 -4.71
CA THR A 76 -7.05 -4.89 -3.91
C THR A 76 -6.46 -3.71 -3.13
N ALA A 77 -6.59 -3.74 -1.81
CA ALA A 77 -6.15 -2.68 -0.93
C ALA A 77 -4.64 -2.43 -1.11
N GLY A 78 -4.27 -1.20 -1.46
CA GLY A 78 -2.88 -0.80 -1.57
C GLY A 78 -2.68 0.26 -2.63
N THR A 79 -2.96 1.52 -2.28
CA THR A 79 -2.07 2.70 -2.43
C THR A 79 -2.93 3.97 -2.57
N THR A 80 -2.98 4.73 -1.47
CA THR A 80 -3.27 6.17 -1.32
C THR A 80 -4.52 6.76 -1.99
N ASP A 81 -5.68 6.61 -1.34
CA ASP A 81 -6.74 7.63 -1.36
C ASP A 81 -6.63 8.45 -0.07
N LYS A 82 -6.07 9.67 -0.16
CA LYS A 82 -6.02 10.66 0.93
C LYS A 82 -7.34 11.42 1.08
N THR A 83 -8.47 10.73 0.97
CA THR A 83 -9.80 11.35 1.08
C THR A 83 -10.77 10.40 1.76
N ASN A 84 -10.52 10.12 3.05
CA ASN A 84 -11.53 9.66 3.99
C ASN A 84 -11.11 10.07 5.40
N ARG A 85 -11.56 11.26 5.82
CA ARG A 85 -11.59 11.68 7.22
C ARG A 85 -12.80 11.04 7.91
N SER A 86 -12.81 9.72 7.95
CA SER A 86 -13.76 8.94 8.75
C SER A 86 -12.92 8.06 9.66
N GLU A 87 -12.70 8.55 10.87
CA GLU A 87 -12.24 7.83 12.06
C GLU A 87 -10.98 6.99 11.83
N GLU A 88 -9.82 7.54 12.20
CA GLU A 88 -8.61 6.73 12.36
C GLU A 88 -8.95 5.61 13.34
N GLU A 89 -9.19 4.40 12.80
CA GLU A 89 -9.32 3.19 13.61
C GLU A 89 -8.11 3.18 14.55
N ASN A 90 -8.35 3.00 15.84
CA ASN A 90 -7.27 3.00 16.81
C ASN A 90 -6.37 1.78 16.53
N MET A 91 -5.32 2.00 15.73
CA MET A 91 -4.39 0.97 15.26
C MET A 91 -3.42 0.52 16.36
N LEU A 92 -3.63 0.94 17.61
CA LEU A 92 -2.82 0.45 18.73
C LEU A 92 -3.30 -0.96 19.09
N LEU A 93 -2.39 -1.92 18.95
CA LEU A 93 -2.59 -3.25 19.51
C LEU A 93 -2.80 -3.12 21.02
N LYS A 94 -3.75 -3.88 21.55
CA LYS A 94 -3.95 -3.99 23.00
C LYS A 94 -2.64 -4.41 23.67
N LYS A 95 -2.30 -3.76 24.80
CA LYS A 95 -1.12 -4.13 25.61
C LYS A 95 -1.13 -5.63 25.91
N GLN A 96 -0.16 -6.34 25.36
CA GLN A 96 0.06 -7.77 25.63
C GLN A 96 1.06 -7.88 26.79
N VAL A 97 0.69 -8.61 27.84
CA VAL A 97 1.57 -8.86 29.00
C VAL A 97 1.94 -10.34 29.06
N LEU A 98 3.20 -10.63 29.39
CA LEU A 98 3.64 -12.00 29.61
C LEU A 98 3.00 -12.60 30.87
N PHE A 99 2.75 -13.91 30.84
CA PHE A 99 2.31 -14.65 32.02
C PHE A 99 3.39 -14.66 33.12
N PRO A 100 3.02 -14.71 34.42
CA PRO A 100 3.99 -14.72 35.52
C PRO A 100 5.04 -15.84 35.42
N ALA A 101 4.63 -17.04 34.99
CA ALA A 101 5.55 -18.17 34.79
C ALA A 101 6.58 -17.89 33.68
N THR A 102 6.14 -17.26 32.59
CA THR A 102 7.00 -16.86 31.46
C THR A 102 7.96 -15.76 31.87
N LYS A 103 7.50 -14.76 32.63
CA LYS A 103 8.37 -13.71 33.20
C LYS A 103 9.49 -14.32 34.05
N LYS A 104 9.17 -15.30 34.91
CA LYS A 104 10.17 -16.00 35.72
C LYS A 104 11.16 -16.81 34.88
N ALA A 105 10.67 -17.52 33.86
CA ALA A 105 11.52 -18.34 32.97
C ALA A 105 12.54 -17.50 32.20
N PHE A 106 12.18 -16.28 31.79
CA PHE A 106 13.05 -15.36 31.07
C PHE A 106 13.74 -14.31 31.96
N GLY A 107 13.57 -14.39 33.29
CA GLY A 107 14.15 -13.43 34.23
C GLY A 107 13.63 -11.98 34.07
N LEU A 108 12.42 -11.81 33.49
CA LEU A 108 11.82 -10.53 33.18
C LEU A 108 10.90 -10.04 34.31
N PHE A 109 11.51 -9.69 35.45
CA PHE A 109 10.80 -9.24 36.66
C PHE A 109 10.19 -7.83 36.51
N ARG A 110 10.81 -6.99 35.67
CA ARG A 110 10.30 -5.67 35.27
C ARG A 110 10.07 -5.62 33.77
N ASP A 111 9.11 -4.80 33.35
CA ASP A 111 8.87 -4.51 31.94
C ASP A 111 10.02 -3.62 31.42
N PRO A 112 10.87 -4.11 30.50
CA PRO A 112 12.05 -3.37 30.04
C PRO A 112 11.69 -2.18 29.14
N PHE A 113 10.42 -2.06 28.75
CA PHE A 113 9.91 -0.96 27.92
C PHE A 113 9.03 0.01 28.71
N ALA A 114 8.91 -0.17 30.03
CA ALA A 114 8.27 0.84 30.87
C ALA A 114 9.19 2.05 31.01
N ASP A 115 8.64 3.27 30.96
CA ASP A 115 9.41 4.53 31.13
C ASP A 115 10.17 4.58 32.47
N GLU A 116 9.73 3.79 33.44
CA GLU A 116 10.29 3.62 34.78
C GLU A 116 11.27 2.43 34.89
N ALA A 117 11.65 1.78 33.78
CA ALA A 117 12.57 0.64 33.79
C ALA A 117 14.04 1.02 34.12
N MET A 118 14.41 2.29 33.97
CA MET A 118 15.70 2.83 34.41
C MET A 118 15.47 4.04 35.31
N GLN A 119 15.31 3.82 36.62
CA GLN A 119 15.01 4.90 37.57
C GLN A 119 16.25 5.72 38.00
N GLY A 120 17.46 5.37 37.55
CA GLY A 120 18.67 6.15 37.83
C GLY A 120 19.98 5.38 37.63
N SER A 121 21.11 6.04 37.93
CA SER A 121 22.47 5.45 37.85
C SER A 121 22.67 4.26 38.79
N ASP A 122 21.88 4.18 39.87
CA ASP A 122 21.96 3.10 40.85
C ASP A 122 21.42 1.76 40.30
N ASP A 123 20.58 1.78 39.27
CA ASP A 123 20.06 0.56 38.63
C ASP A 123 21.10 -0.08 37.67
N VAL A 124 22.14 0.67 37.29
CA VAL A 124 23.24 0.20 36.43
C VAL A 124 24.11 -0.84 37.15
N PHE A 125 24.20 -0.78 38.48
CA PHE A 125 25.07 -1.65 39.29
C PHE A 125 24.33 -2.76 40.02
N THR A 126 23.01 -2.89 39.83
CA THR A 126 22.24 -3.92 40.52
C THR A 126 22.28 -5.24 39.74
N THR A 127 22.96 -6.25 40.26
CA THR A 127 22.99 -7.61 39.67
C THR A 127 21.66 -8.35 39.86
N PRO A 128 21.32 -9.32 38.97
CA PRO A 128 20.08 -10.08 39.04
C PRO A 128 19.80 -10.72 40.41
N ASP A 129 20.84 -11.18 41.10
CA ASP A 129 20.73 -11.81 42.42
C ASP A 129 20.33 -10.81 43.53
N ILE A 130 20.81 -9.57 43.47
CA ILE A 130 20.44 -8.51 44.42
C ILE A 130 18.97 -8.11 44.23
N ARG A 131 18.45 -8.20 42.99
CA ARG A 131 17.05 -7.87 42.68
C ARG A 131 16.08 -8.92 43.22
N TYR A 132 16.43 -10.21 43.14
CA TYR A 132 15.56 -11.30 43.62
C TYR A 132 15.23 -11.18 45.12
N VAL A 133 16.16 -10.69 45.94
CA VAL A 133 15.96 -10.53 47.38
C VAL A 133 15.06 -9.34 47.74
N ARG A 134 15.01 -8.30 46.88
CA ARG A 134 14.21 -7.08 47.13
C ARG A 134 12.79 -7.15 46.59
N GLU A 135 12.54 -7.99 45.59
CA GLU A 135 11.25 -8.06 44.88
C GLU A 135 10.39 -9.29 45.23
N ALA A 136 10.84 -10.11 46.18
CA ALA A 136 10.09 -11.26 46.73
C ALA A 136 9.13 -10.86 47.86
#